data_AF-A0A0N4XDJ4-F1
#
_entry.id   AF-A0A0N4XDJ4-F1
#
_cell.length_a   1.000
_cell.length_b   1.000
_cell.length_c   1.000
_cell.angle_alpha   90.00
_cell.angle_beta   90.00
_cell.angle_gamma   90.00
#
_symmetry.space_group_name_H-M   'P 1'
#
loop_
_entity.id
_entity.type
_entity.pdbx_description
1 polymer ?
#
loop_
_entity_poly.entity_id
_entity_poly.type
_entity_poly.pdbx_seq_one_letter_code
_entity_poly.pdbx_strand_id
1 'polypeptide(L)' 'MKKGKFHEHSPELWNITAIHSWERLNKGLFRMYEAEVLQKFPIVCRFRFGSLFSFERRKDAPQEAVYPADEDSDVNE' A
#
# COMPACT_ATOMS: atom_id res chain seq x y z
N MET A 1 -9.64 3.04 20.36
CA MET A 1 -9.37 4.49 20.39
C MET A 1 -8.15 4.74 21.26
N LYS A 2 -7.21 5.56 20.78
CA LYS A 2 -6.02 5.95 21.56
C LYS A 2 -6.25 7.33 22.19
N LYS A 3 -5.65 7.57 23.36
CA LYS A 3 -5.68 8.86 24.08
C LYS A 3 -4.28 9.49 24.01
N GLY A 4 -4.19 10.80 24.16
CA GLY A 4 -2.93 11.55 24.05
C GLY A 4 -2.84 12.36 22.75
N LYS A 5 -1.67 12.91 22.45
CA LYS A 5 -1.52 13.72 21.23
C LYS A 5 -1.46 12.79 20.02
N PHE A 6 -2.10 13.22 18.93
CA PHE A 6 -2.24 12.38 17.74
C PHE A 6 -0.91 11.90 17.16
N HIS A 7 0.10 12.77 17.12
CA HIS A 7 1.44 12.43 16.61
C HIS A 7 2.18 11.39 17.47
N GLU A 8 1.86 11.23 18.75
CA GLU A 8 2.51 10.26 19.64
C GLU A 8 2.05 8.84 19.32
N HIS A 9 0.78 8.68 18.96
CA HIS A 9 0.15 7.37 18.83
C HIS A 9 -0.15 6.96 17.40
N SER A 10 -0.08 7.92 16.47
CA SER A 10 -0.35 7.77 15.04
C SER A 10 0.62 8.65 14.21
N PRO A 11 1.95 8.48 14.36
CA PRO A 11 2.93 9.32 13.68
C PRO A 11 2.86 9.24 12.16
N GLU A 12 2.62 8.06 11.57
CA GLU A 12 2.49 7.92 10.11
C GLU A 12 1.28 8.69 9.57
N LEU A 13 0.13 8.56 10.25
CA LEU A 13 -1.06 9.31 9.89
C LEU A 13 -0.91 10.81 10.16
N TRP A 14 -0.06 11.20 11.10
CA TRP A 14 0.27 12.60 11.32
C TRP A 14 1.13 13.15 10.18
N ASN A 15 2.12 12.38 9.70
CA ASN A 15 3.00 12.80 8.61
C ASN A 15 2.22 13.04 7.30
N ILE A 16 1.22 12.21 6.99
CA ILE A 16 0.39 12.43 5.78
C ILE A 16 -0.48 13.69 5.85
N THR A 17 -0.71 14.27 7.03
CA THR A 17 -1.47 15.53 7.16
C THR A 17 -0.71 16.73 6.58
N ALA A 18 0.61 16.61 6.38
CA ALA A 18 1.42 17.64 5.71
C ALA A 18 1.17 17.72 4.19
N ILE A 19 0.45 16.76 3.60
CA ILE A 19 0.13 16.74 2.17
C ILE A 19 -1.12 17.59 1.91
N HIS A 20 -0.96 18.66 1.14
CA HIS A 20 -2.03 19.63 0.88
C HIS A 20 -2.98 19.26 -0.27
N SER A 21 -2.68 18.18 -1.01
CA SER A 21 -3.48 17.71 -2.14
C SER A 21 -4.02 16.31 -1.89
N TRP A 22 -5.35 16.18 -1.92
CA TRP A 22 -6.04 14.90 -1.81
C TRP A 22 -5.67 13.92 -2.92
N GLU A 23 -5.37 14.41 -4.12
CA GLU A 23 -4.94 13.55 -5.23
C GLU A 23 -3.58 12.90 -4.94
N ARG A 24 -2.63 13.69 -4.43
CA ARG A 24 -1.30 13.19 -4.04
C ARG A 24 -1.39 12.23 -2.86
N LEU A 25 -2.23 12.56 -1.88
CA LEU A 25 -2.48 11.69 -0.73
C LEU A 25 -3.06 10.34 -1.17
N ASN A 26 -4.08 10.34 -2.04
CA ASN A 26 -4.69 9.11 -2.55
C ASN A 26 -3.68 8.24 -3.32
N LYS A 27 -2.86 8.85 -4.18
CA LYS A 27 -1.79 8.13 -4.90
C LYS A 27 -0.78 7.49 -3.93
N GLY A 28 -0.37 8.21 -2.89
CA GLY A 28 0.55 7.70 -1.87
C GLY A 28 -0.06 6.54 -1.07
N LEU A 29 -1.32 6.69 -0.62
CA LEU A 29 -2.02 5.64 0.11
C LEU A 29 -2.25 4.37 -0.73
N PHE A 30 -2.52 4.51 -2.02
CA PHE A 30 -2.64 3.36 -2.92
C PHE A 30 -1.34 2.57 -3.03
N ARG A 31 -0.20 3.26 -3.20
CA ARG A 31 1.12 2.62 -3.24
C ARG A 31 1.47 1.94 -1.91
N MET A 32 1.20 2.64 -0.80
CA MET A 32 1.40 2.09 0.54
C MET A 32 0.53 0.85 0.77
N TYR A 33 -0.73 0.85 0.31
CA TYR A 33 -1.60 -0.31 0.40
C TYR A 33 -1.07 -1.52 -0.38
N GLU A 34 -0.55 -1.30 -1.59
CA GLU A 34 0.06 -2.36 -2.38
C GLU A 34 1.27 -2.97 -1.65
N ALA A 35 2.21 -2.15 -1.19
CA ALA A 35 3.42 -2.60 -0.50
C ALA A 35 3.17 -3.22 0.88
N GLU A 36 2.34 -2.59 1.70
CA GLU A 36 2.16 -2.95 3.11
C GLU A 36 1.06 -3.99 3.34
N VAL A 37 0.13 -4.16 2.40
CA VAL A 37 -0.97 -5.11 2.52
C VAL A 37 -0.85 -6.21 1.48
N LEU A 38 -0.87 -5.87 0.19
CA LEU A 38 -0.95 -6.87 -0.89
C LEU A 38 0.35 -7.65 -1.08
N GLN A 39 1.51 -7.02 -0.87
CA GLN A 39 2.81 -7.67 -0.99
C GLN A 39 3.31 -8.31 0.32
N LYS A 40 2.61 -8.14 1.45
CA LYS A 40 2.97 -8.80 2.72
C LYS A 40 2.29 -10.15 2.85
N PHE A 41 3.06 -11.22 2.64
CA PHE A 41 2.58 -12.60 2.76
C PHE A 41 1.80 -12.89 4.06
N PRO A 42 2.26 -12.48 5.26
CA PRO A 42 1.49 -12.70 6.46
C PRO A 42 0.10 -12.08 6.40
N ILE A 43 -0.10 -10.98 5.68
CA ILE A 43 -1.39 -10.33 5.54
C ILE A 43 -2.26 -11.06 4.52
N VAL A 44 -1.76 -11.26 3.30
CA VAL A 44 -2.52 -11.88 2.20
C VAL A 44 -2.76 -13.38 2.37
N CYS A 45 -2.06 -14.07 3.27
CA CYS A 45 -2.27 -15.51 3.49
C CYS A 45 -3.67 -15.86 3.97
N ARG A 46 -4.45 -14.87 4.45
CA ARG A 46 -5.85 -15.04 4.84
C ARG A 46 -6.85 -14.81 3.71
N PHE A 47 -6.40 -14.40 2.52
CA PHE A 47 -7.28 -14.17 1.37
C PHE A 47 -7.88 -15.49 0.88
N ARG A 48 -9.20 -15.46 0.64
CA ARG A 48 -9.95 -16.61 0.13
C ARG A 48 -10.20 -16.41 -1.35
N PHE A 49 -9.81 -17.41 -2.14
CA PHE A 49 -10.07 -17.47 -3.57
C PHE A 49 -11.17 -18.50 -3.84
N GLY A 50 -12.01 -18.22 -4.83
CA GLY A 50 -13.18 -19.03 -5.19
C GLY A 50 -13.72 -18.61 -6.55
N SER A 51 -15.00 -18.88 -6.82
CA SER A 51 -15.60 -18.55 -8.13
C SER A 51 -15.71 -17.05 -8.39
N LEU A 52 -15.88 -16.20 -7.36
CA LEU A 52 -15.94 -14.74 -7.50
C LEU A 52 -14.56 -14.10 -7.65
N PHE A 53 -13.56 -14.63 -6.94
CA PHE A 53 -12.18 -14.15 -6.96
C PHE A 53 -11.28 -15.34 -7.26
N SER A 54 -11.07 -15.61 -8.55
CA SER A 54 -10.19 -16.70 -8.99
C SER A 54 -8.72 -16.38 -8.69
N PHE A 55 -7.96 -17.41 -8.32
CA PHE A 55 -6.50 -17.31 -8.22
C PHE A 55 -5.82 -17.43 -9.59
N GLU A 56 -6.56 -17.80 -10.63
CA GLU A 56 -6.03 -17.93 -11.98
C GLU A 56 -5.59 -16.58 -12.55
N ARG A 57 -4.48 -16.60 -13.30
CA ARG A 57 -3.98 -15.41 -13.98
C ARG A 57 -5.02 -14.90 -14.97
N ARG A 58 -5.36 -13.62 -14.87
CA ARG A 58 -6.23 -12.92 -15.82
C ARG A 58 -5.58 -12.94 -17.22
N LYS A 59 -6.34 -13.32 -18.25
CA LYS A 59 -5.82 -13.48 -19.63
C LYS A 59 -5.46 -12.16 -20.32
N ASP A 60 -6.08 -11.07 -19.89
CA ASP A 60 -5.86 -9.69 -20.32
C ASP A 60 -4.90 -8.92 -19.39
N ALA A 61 -4.28 -9.61 -18.42
CA ALA A 61 -3.25 -8.97 -17.61
C ALA A 61 -2.06 -8.61 -18.50
N PRO A 62 -1.52 -7.38 -18.41
CA PRO A 62 -0.25 -7.05 -19.04
C PRO A 62 0.81 -8.06 -18.62
N GLN A 63 1.64 -8.53 -19.56
CA GLN A 63 2.75 -9.44 -19.30
C GLN A 63 3.70 -8.76 -18.29
N GLU A 64 3.72 -9.28 -17.06
CA GLU A 64 4.52 -8.83 -15.90
C GLU A 64 4.76 -7.32 -15.80
N ALA A 65 3.89 -6.63 -15.06
CA ALA A 65 4.37 -5.48 -14.31
C ALA A 65 5.42 -6.02 -13.33
N VAL A 66 6.69 -5.90 -13.69
CA VAL A 66 7.81 -6.07 -12.77
C VAL A 66 7.56 -5.06 -11.66
N TYR A 67 7.06 -5.53 -10.53
CA TYR A 67 7.11 -4.76 -9.30
C TYR A 67 8.59 -4.61 -8.99
N PRO A 68 9.16 -3.39 -9.04
CA PRO A 68 10.54 -3.22 -8.62
C PRO A 68 10.59 -3.65 -7.15
N ALA A 69 11.24 -4.79 -6.92
CA ALA A 69 11.69 -5.14 -5.59
C ALA A 69 12.72 -4.06 -5.23
N ASP A 70 12.34 -3.21 -4.28
CA ASP A 70 13.28 -2.44 -3.48
C ASP A 70 14.16 -1.45 -4.27
N GLU A 71 13.56 -0.46 -4.94
CA GLU A 71 14.24 0.81 -5.27
C GLU A 71 13.80 1.91 -4.28
N ASP A 72 14.18 1.74 -3.00
CA ASP A 72 14.38 2.88 -2.09
C ASP A 72 15.90 3.00 -1.85
N SER A 73 16.63 3.34 -2.92
CA SER A 73 17.90 4.04 -2.83
C SER A 73 17.74 5.40 -3.51
N ASP A 74 17.89 6.45 -2.71
CA ASP A 74 17.98 7.87 -3.06
C ASP A 74 16.71 8.60 -3.50
N VAL A 75 16.06 9.24 -2.51
CA VAL A 75 15.56 10.61 -2.71
C VAL A 75 16.19 11.50 -1.64
N ASN A 76 17.39 11.95 -1.96
CA ASN A 76 17.92 13.22 -1.49
C ASN A 76 17.72 14.21 -2.64
N GLU A 77 16.64 15.00 -2.58
CA GLU A 77 16.56 16.45 -2.87
C GLU A 77 15.12 16.97 -2.65
#